data_AF-A0A183MQ96-F1
#
_entry.id   AF-A0A183MQ96-F1
#
_cell.length_a   1.000
_cell.length_b   1.000
_cell.length_c   1.000
_cell.angle_alpha   90.00
_cell.angle_beta   90.00
_cell.angle_gamma   90.00
#
_symmetry.space_group_name_H-M   'P 1'
#
loop_
_entity.id
_entity.type
_entity.pdbx_description
1 polymer ?
#
loop_
_entity_poly.entity_id
_entity_poly.type
_entity_poly.pdbx_seq_one_letter_code
_entity_poly.pdbx_strand_id
1 'polypeptide(L)'
;MEDVRTRRGADVATDHHLVVANLKLKLKNNWTSGQTAIQRFNRAFLRDTDKLNEFKIALNNRFQALQDLLKEEETKVLGLKKYHHKEWISTETLDKIKERKNKKAAINNNRTRAEKVQAQAEYIEANKQVKRSIITDKKKYVEELATTAEKAAREGSMKQLHDTTKKLSGKYSKPERSVKDKEGKPITEIQQQRNRWVEYFEELLNRPAPMNPPDIEAAHTDIPIDVNPPTKEEIRMATELQHYGSSSNNQLSGTHHYTSTSLIVKKHSTV
;
A
#
# COMPACT_ATOMS: atom_id res chain seq x y z
N MET A 1 -14.24 -31.74 -19.02
CA MET A 1 -14.04 -30.41 -18.41
C MET A 1 -14.58 -29.34 -19.37
N GLU A 2 -15.91 -29.23 -19.50
CA GLU A 2 -16.53 -28.36 -20.53
C GLU A 2 -17.10 -27.03 -19.98
N ASP A 3 -17.02 -26.81 -18.66
CA ASP A 3 -17.79 -25.77 -17.98
C ASP A 3 -16.93 -24.59 -17.48
N VAL A 4 -15.79 -24.35 -18.12
CA VAL A 4 -14.90 -23.22 -17.84
C VAL A 4 -14.86 -22.31 -19.07
N ARG A 5 -15.32 -21.05 -18.91
CA ARG A 5 -15.32 -20.04 -19.96
C ARG A 5 -14.45 -18.86 -19.57
N THR A 6 -13.57 -18.49 -20.48
CA THR A 6 -12.71 -17.32 -20.36
C THR A 6 -13.44 -16.08 -20.88
N ARG A 7 -13.59 -15.04 -20.05
CA ARG A 7 -14.18 -13.75 -20.41
C ARG A 7 -13.13 -12.64 -20.29
N ARG A 8 -13.30 -11.54 -21.03
CA ARG A 8 -12.44 -10.36 -20.85
C ARG A 8 -12.62 -9.79 -19.45
N GLY A 9 -11.52 -9.35 -18.83
CA GLY A 9 -11.49 -8.74 -17.51
C GLY A 9 -12.30 -7.45 -17.41
N ALA A 10 -12.51 -7.00 -16.16
CA ALA A 10 -13.28 -5.79 -15.85
C ALA A 10 -12.68 -4.49 -16.42
N ASP A 11 -11.41 -4.51 -16.83
CA ASP A 11 -10.73 -3.39 -17.47
C ASP A 11 -10.24 -3.75 -18.87
N VAL A 12 -10.72 -3.00 -19.87
CA VAL A 12 -10.53 -3.28 -21.31
C VAL A 12 -9.07 -3.06 -21.76
N ALA A 13 -8.27 -2.33 -20.96
CA ALA A 13 -6.88 -2.01 -21.25
C ALA A 13 -5.86 -2.94 -20.55
N THR A 14 -6.33 -3.99 -19.86
CA THR A 14 -5.46 -4.97 -19.19
C THR A 14 -5.61 -6.34 -19.85
N ASP A 15 -4.52 -7.07 -20.09
CA ASP A 15 -4.51 -8.43 -20.68
C ASP A 15 -5.13 -9.51 -19.76
N HIS A 16 -5.84 -9.08 -18.72
CA HIS A 16 -6.38 -9.96 -17.70
C HIS A 16 -7.69 -10.57 -18.18
N HIS A 17 -7.74 -11.89 -18.20
CA HIS A 17 -8.92 -12.66 -18.56
C HIS A 17 -9.56 -13.26 -17.30
N LEU A 18 -10.86 -13.02 -17.12
CA LEU A 18 -11.66 -13.62 -16.07
C LEU A 18 -11.99 -15.07 -16.45
N VAL A 19 -11.59 -16.01 -15.61
CA VAL A 19 -11.97 -17.41 -15.77
C VAL A 19 -13.23 -17.66 -14.95
N VAL A 20 -14.32 -18.00 -15.63
CA VAL A 20 -15.58 -18.37 -14.98
C VAL A 20 -15.77 -19.87 -15.13
N ALA A 21 -15.79 -20.57 -13.99
CA ALA A 21 -16.08 -21.99 -13.94
C ALA A 21 -17.46 -22.21 -13.32
N ASN A 22 -18.28 -23.02 -13.97
CA ASN A 22 -19.51 -23.55 -13.39
C ASN A 22 -19.20 -24.87 -12.69
N LEU A 23 -19.54 -24.94 -11.42
CA LEU A 23 -19.35 -26.12 -10.59
C LEU A 23 -20.71 -26.67 -10.18
N LYS A 24 -21.01 -27.90 -10.55
CA LYS A 24 -22.24 -28.60 -10.14
C LYS A 24 -21.97 -29.35 -8.84
N LEU A 25 -22.28 -28.73 -7.70
CA LEU A 25 -22.21 -29.36 -6.39
C LEU A 25 -23.46 -30.24 -6.19
N LYS A 26 -23.25 -31.53 -5.87
CA LYS A 26 -24.31 -32.41 -5.39
C LYS A 26 -24.23 -32.46 -3.87
N LEU A 27 -25.13 -31.76 -3.19
CA LEU A 27 -25.26 -31.85 -1.74
C LEU A 27 -25.94 -33.18 -1.37
N LYS A 28 -25.37 -33.91 -0.42
CA LYS A 28 -25.99 -35.10 0.17
C LYS A 28 -27.17 -34.62 1.01
N ASN A 29 -28.37 -35.12 0.72
CA ASN A 29 -29.58 -34.69 1.40
C ASN A 29 -29.71 -35.44 2.73
N ASN A 30 -29.73 -34.71 3.84
CA ASN A 30 -29.99 -35.26 5.16
C ASN A 30 -31.50 -35.10 5.35
N TRP A 31 -32.27 -36.13 5.01
CA TRP A 31 -33.71 -36.10 5.25
C TRP A 31 -33.96 -36.10 6.75
N THR A 32 -34.23 -34.92 7.32
CA THR A 32 -34.92 -34.82 8.60
C THR A 32 -36.35 -35.27 8.34
N SER A 33 -36.70 -36.44 8.87
CA SER A 33 -38.05 -36.97 8.90
C SER A 33 -38.96 -36.08 9.75
N GLY A 34 -39.42 -34.98 9.12
CA GLY A 34 -40.38 -34.03 9.65
C GLY A 34 -41.22 -33.54 8.46
N GLN A 35 -42.46 -33.99 8.40
CA GLN A 35 -43.36 -33.86 7.27
C GLN A 35 -43.89 -32.42 7.15
N THR A 36 -43.11 -31.50 6.57
CA THR A 36 -43.67 -30.26 6.03
C THR A 36 -44.20 -30.57 4.63
N ALA A 37 -45.52 -30.62 4.47
CA ALA A 37 -46.13 -30.74 3.15
C ALA A 37 -45.71 -29.53 2.30
N ILE A 38 -44.79 -29.73 1.35
CA ILE A 38 -44.42 -28.72 0.37
C ILE A 38 -45.67 -28.44 -0.47
N GLN A 39 -46.37 -27.34 -0.18
CA GLN A 39 -47.47 -26.88 -0.99
C GLN A 39 -46.94 -26.60 -2.40
N ARG A 40 -47.37 -27.40 -3.36
CA ARG A 40 -47.07 -27.19 -4.78
C ARG A 40 -48.01 -26.12 -5.30
N PHE A 41 -47.46 -24.93 -5.58
CA PHE A 41 -48.23 -23.84 -6.18
C PHE A 41 -48.58 -24.16 -7.63
N ASN A 42 -49.80 -23.80 -8.04
CA ASN A 42 -50.26 -23.96 -9.41
C ASN A 42 -49.50 -23.00 -10.34
N ARG A 43 -48.73 -23.55 -11.27
CA ARG A 43 -47.90 -22.80 -12.22
C ARG A 43 -48.65 -22.31 -13.47
N ALA A 44 -49.89 -22.76 -13.70
CA ALA A 44 -50.68 -22.41 -14.88
C ALA A 44 -50.98 -20.91 -14.96
N PHE A 45 -51.10 -20.23 -13.81
CA PHE A 45 -51.32 -18.79 -13.72
C PHE A 45 -50.16 -17.93 -14.23
N LEU A 46 -48.96 -18.51 -14.40
CA LEU A 46 -47.82 -17.82 -15.01
C LEU A 46 -47.86 -17.82 -16.55
N ARG A 47 -48.86 -18.47 -17.17
CA ARG A 47 -49.08 -18.40 -18.62
C ARG A 47 -49.79 -17.10 -19.04
N ASP A 48 -50.48 -16.47 -18.09
CA ASP A 48 -51.10 -15.16 -18.26
C ASP A 48 -50.03 -14.07 -18.08
N THR A 49 -49.84 -13.27 -19.12
CA THR A 49 -48.81 -12.22 -19.16
C THR A 49 -49.01 -11.16 -18.09
N ASP A 50 -50.26 -10.82 -17.77
CA ASP A 50 -50.57 -9.76 -16.81
C ASP A 50 -50.27 -10.22 -15.39
N LYS A 51 -50.72 -11.43 -15.03
CA LYS A 51 -50.40 -12.06 -13.73
C LYS A 51 -48.92 -12.32 -13.54
N LEU A 52 -48.21 -12.68 -14.61
CA LEU A 52 -46.76 -12.89 -14.55
C LEU A 52 -46.00 -11.57 -14.32
N ASN A 53 -46.45 -10.47 -14.91
CA ASN A 53 -45.87 -9.15 -14.67
C ASN A 53 -46.17 -8.65 -13.26
N GLU A 54 -47.40 -8.82 -12.77
CA GLU A 54 -47.77 -8.49 -11.39
C GLU A 54 -46.94 -9.27 -10.37
N PHE A 55 -46.77 -10.59 -10.58
CA PHE A 55 -45.90 -11.42 -9.76
C PHE A 55 -44.44 -10.94 -9.77
N LYS A 56 -43.89 -10.59 -10.95
CA LYS A 56 -42.52 -10.05 -11.07
C LYS A 56 -42.36 -8.75 -10.31
N ILE A 57 -43.33 -7.83 -10.40
CA ILE A 57 -43.30 -6.55 -9.69
C ILE A 57 -43.36 -6.79 -8.18
N ALA A 58 -44.32 -7.59 -7.71
CA ALA A 58 -44.46 -7.91 -6.29
C ALA A 58 -43.19 -8.57 -5.73
N LEU A 59 -42.58 -9.47 -6.50
CA LEU A 59 -41.36 -10.15 -6.12
C LEU A 59 -40.17 -9.19 -6.09
N ASN A 60 -39.97 -8.38 -7.14
CA ASN A 60 -38.92 -7.36 -7.16
C ASN A 60 -39.06 -6.37 -6.00
N ASN A 61 -40.26 -5.90 -5.70
CA ASN A 61 -40.51 -4.98 -4.59
C ASN A 61 -40.13 -5.59 -3.24
N ARG A 62 -40.47 -6.88 -3.00
CA ARG A 62 -40.09 -7.58 -1.76
C ARG A 62 -38.59 -7.76 -1.62
N PHE A 63 -37.90 -8.14 -2.69
CA PHE A 63 -36.44 -8.30 -2.68
C PHE A 63 -35.71 -6.95 -2.57
N GLN A 64 -36.27 -5.89 -3.16
CA GLN A 64 -35.74 -4.54 -3.02
C GLN A 64 -35.82 -4.06 -1.57
N ALA A 65 -36.98 -4.22 -0.91
CA ALA A 65 -37.14 -3.90 0.50
C ALA A 65 -36.13 -4.64 1.40
N LEU A 66 -35.86 -5.93 1.11
CA LEU A 66 -34.84 -6.70 1.82
C LEU A 66 -33.41 -6.17 1.58
N GLN A 67 -33.07 -5.78 0.35
CA GLN A 67 -31.76 -5.18 0.08
C GLN A 67 -31.56 -3.84 0.77
N ASP A 68 -32.62 -3.03 0.84
CA ASP A 68 -32.54 -1.71 1.47
C ASP A 68 -32.44 -1.85 3.00
N LEU A 69 -33.22 -2.76 3.62
CA LEU A 69 -33.06 -3.16 5.02
C LEU A 69 -31.65 -3.67 5.34
N LEU A 70 -31.09 -4.51 4.46
CA LEU A 70 -29.73 -5.02 4.62
C LEU A 70 -28.71 -3.88 4.58
N LYS A 71 -28.81 -2.96 3.62
CA LYS A 71 -27.92 -1.79 3.54
C LYS A 71 -28.07 -0.86 4.75
N GLU A 72 -29.28 -0.70 5.28
CA GLU A 72 -29.53 0.11 6.47
C GLU A 72 -28.86 -0.51 7.71
N GLU A 73 -29.05 -1.82 7.94
CA GLU A 73 -28.39 -2.52 9.03
C GLU A 73 -26.87 -2.60 8.84
N GLU A 74 -26.37 -2.83 7.62
CA GLU A 74 -24.93 -2.78 7.32
C GLU A 74 -24.34 -1.40 7.65
N THR A 75 -24.99 -0.31 7.26
CA THR A 75 -24.47 1.05 7.53
C THR A 75 -24.60 1.43 9.01
N LYS A 76 -25.60 0.92 9.72
CA LYS A 76 -25.78 1.13 11.17
C LYS A 76 -24.78 0.33 12.02
N VAL A 77 -24.54 -0.93 11.67
CA VAL A 77 -23.65 -1.84 12.42
C VAL A 77 -22.18 -1.59 12.09
N LEU A 78 -21.83 -1.48 10.80
CA LEU A 78 -20.44 -1.35 10.37
C LEU A 78 -19.99 0.10 10.19
N GLY A 79 -20.93 1.05 10.10
CA GLY A 79 -20.65 2.42 9.73
C GLY A 79 -20.26 2.57 8.26
N LEU A 80 -20.32 3.80 7.75
CA LEU A 80 -19.72 4.10 6.45
C LEU A 80 -18.20 4.22 6.60
N LYS A 81 -17.44 3.43 5.83
CA LYS A 81 -15.99 3.58 5.73
C LYS A 81 -15.65 5.01 5.31
N LYS A 82 -15.10 5.78 6.23
CA LYS A 82 -14.64 7.15 5.96
C LYS A 82 -13.42 7.06 5.04
N TYR A 83 -13.62 7.35 3.77
CA TYR A 83 -12.51 7.57 2.87
C TYR A 83 -11.92 8.93 3.20
N HIS A 84 -10.70 8.96 3.72
CA HIS A 84 -9.92 10.20 3.72
C HIS A 84 -9.50 10.45 2.27
N HIS A 85 -10.33 11.21 1.54
CA HIS A 85 -9.91 11.73 0.24
C HIS A 85 -8.72 12.64 0.51
N LYS A 86 -7.79 12.72 -0.45
CA LYS A 86 -6.69 13.66 -0.33
C LYS A 86 -7.28 15.06 -0.17
N GLU A 87 -6.74 15.86 0.75
CA GLU A 87 -7.24 17.20 1.10
C GLU A 87 -7.48 18.10 -0.12
N TRP A 88 -6.73 17.87 -1.20
CA TRP A 88 -6.79 18.67 -2.41
C TRP A 88 -7.91 18.29 -3.40
N ILE A 89 -8.59 17.16 -3.23
CA ILE A 89 -9.66 16.75 -4.16
C ILE A 89 -10.96 17.46 -3.77
N SER A 90 -11.52 18.24 -4.69
CA SER A 90 -12.79 18.93 -4.47
C SER A 90 -13.99 17.99 -4.47
N THR A 91 -15.08 18.41 -3.82
CA THR A 91 -16.39 17.73 -3.86
C THR A 91 -16.93 17.65 -5.29
N GLU A 92 -16.76 18.71 -6.09
CA GLU A 92 -17.16 18.74 -7.49
C GLU A 92 -16.45 17.67 -8.33
N THR A 93 -15.14 17.45 -8.11
CA THR A 93 -14.40 16.36 -8.76
C THR A 93 -14.90 14.98 -8.31
N LEU A 94 -15.31 14.82 -7.05
CA LEU A 94 -15.90 13.57 -6.56
C LEU A 94 -17.25 13.28 -7.25
N ASP A 95 -18.09 14.29 -7.44
CA ASP A 95 -19.36 14.15 -8.16
C ASP A 95 -19.13 13.76 -9.63
N LYS A 96 -18.16 14.37 -10.31
CA LYS A 96 -17.76 13.97 -11.67
C LYS A 96 -17.26 12.52 -11.74
N ILE A 97 -16.54 12.05 -10.71
CA ILE A 97 -16.11 10.64 -10.63
C ILE A 97 -17.32 9.71 -10.48
N LYS A 98 -18.32 10.09 -9.68
CA LYS A 98 -19.56 9.33 -9.50
C LYS A 98 -20.36 9.27 -10.81
N GLU A 99 -20.49 10.40 -11.51
CA GLU A 99 -21.16 10.48 -12.80
C GLU A 99 -20.46 9.61 -13.86
N ARG A 100 -19.13 9.66 -13.94
CA ARG A 100 -18.33 8.78 -14.81
C ARG A 100 -18.58 7.29 -14.50
N LYS A 101 -18.72 6.91 -13.23
CA LYS A 101 -19.05 5.53 -12.84
C LYS A 101 -20.44 5.12 -13.31
N ASN A 102 -21.43 6.00 -13.21
CA ASN A 102 -22.78 5.75 -13.72
C ASN A 102 -22.79 5.56 -15.24
N LYS A 103 -22.06 6.41 -15.99
CA LYS A 103 -21.89 6.26 -17.45
C LYS A 103 -21.19 4.94 -17.82
N LYS A 104 -20.25 4.48 -16.97
CA LYS A 104 -19.62 3.16 -17.14
C LYS A 104 -20.61 2.00 -16.95
N ALA A 105 -21.52 2.11 -15.99
CA ALA A 105 -22.58 1.12 -15.79
C ALA A 105 -23.55 1.06 -16.98
N ALA A 106 -23.89 2.21 -17.57
CA ALA A 106 -24.75 2.28 -18.76
C ALA A 106 -24.18 1.49 -19.95
N ILE A 107 -22.87 1.56 -20.19
CA ILE A 107 -22.20 0.77 -21.26
C ILE A 107 -22.44 -0.74 -21.10
N ASN A 108 -22.41 -1.24 -19.86
CA ASN A 108 -22.56 -2.67 -19.58
C ASN A 108 -24.01 -3.15 -19.73
N ASN A 109 -24.98 -2.28 -19.47
CA ASN A 109 -26.40 -2.61 -19.46
C ASN A 109 -27.09 -2.42 -20.83
N ASN A 110 -26.53 -1.59 -21.71
CA ASN A 110 -27.13 -1.32 -23.03
C ASN A 110 -27.15 -2.58 -23.90
N ARG A 111 -28.27 -2.81 -24.60
CA ARG A 111 -28.52 -4.04 -25.35
C ARG A 111 -28.07 -3.92 -26.80
N THR A 112 -28.24 -2.75 -27.41
CA THR A 112 -27.99 -2.55 -28.84
C THR A 112 -26.58 -2.02 -29.10
N ARG A 113 -25.99 -2.39 -30.25
CA ARG A 113 -24.63 -1.95 -30.63
C ARG A 113 -24.51 -0.43 -30.75
N ALA A 114 -25.52 0.26 -31.30
CA ALA A 114 -25.52 1.71 -31.45
C ALA A 114 -25.52 2.44 -30.09
N GLU A 115 -26.38 2.01 -29.17
CA GLU A 115 -26.46 2.55 -27.80
C GLU A 115 -25.16 2.35 -27.00
N LYS A 116 -24.45 1.24 -27.26
CA LYS A 116 -23.11 1.03 -26.67
C LYS A 116 -22.08 2.00 -27.20
N VAL A 117 -22.08 2.30 -28.50
CA VAL A 117 -21.16 3.29 -29.10
C VAL A 117 -21.41 4.67 -28.51
N GLN A 118 -22.68 5.06 -28.38
CA GLN A 118 -23.06 6.34 -27.77
C GLN A 118 -22.63 6.44 -26.29
N ALA A 119 -23.00 5.45 -25.47
CA ALA A 119 -22.61 5.41 -24.05
C ALA A 119 -21.08 5.37 -23.87
N GLN A 120 -20.36 4.73 -24.81
CA GLN A 120 -18.89 4.73 -24.82
C GLN A 120 -18.32 6.12 -25.09
N ALA A 121 -18.89 6.88 -26.03
CA ALA A 121 -18.49 8.26 -26.31
C ALA A 121 -18.72 9.16 -25.08
N GLU A 122 -19.87 9.05 -24.43
CA GLU A 122 -20.20 9.79 -23.21
C GLU A 122 -19.26 9.47 -22.03
N TYR A 123 -18.90 8.20 -21.86
CA TYR A 123 -17.92 7.79 -20.86
C TYR A 123 -16.53 8.37 -21.15
N ILE A 124 -16.10 8.38 -22.41
CA ILE A 124 -14.81 8.95 -22.81
C ILE A 124 -14.75 10.43 -22.45
N GLU A 125 -15.81 11.18 -22.75
CA GLU A 125 -15.85 12.61 -22.45
C GLU A 125 -15.89 12.87 -20.93
N ALA A 126 -16.73 12.16 -20.19
CA ALA A 126 -16.76 12.26 -18.73
C ALA A 126 -15.40 11.89 -18.09
N ASN A 127 -14.70 10.90 -18.65
CA ASN A 127 -13.37 10.52 -18.18
C ASN A 127 -12.32 11.61 -18.45
N LYS A 128 -12.40 12.32 -19.57
CA LYS A 128 -11.54 13.49 -19.84
C LYS A 128 -11.82 14.61 -18.84
N GLN A 129 -13.09 14.89 -18.55
CA GLN A 129 -13.47 15.93 -17.60
C GLN A 129 -12.96 15.63 -16.18
N VAL A 130 -13.10 14.39 -15.72
CA VAL A 130 -12.52 13.94 -14.43
C VAL A 130 -11.01 14.13 -14.41
N LYS A 131 -10.29 13.73 -15.47
CA LYS A 131 -8.83 13.93 -15.54
C LYS A 131 -8.46 15.42 -15.47
N ARG A 132 -9.18 16.28 -16.19
CA ARG A 132 -8.96 17.73 -16.16
C ARG A 132 -9.23 18.32 -14.78
N SER A 133 -10.35 17.97 -14.14
CA SER A 133 -10.70 18.50 -12.82
C SER A 133 -9.70 18.08 -11.74
N ILE A 134 -9.23 16.83 -11.78
CA ILE A 134 -8.17 16.34 -10.88
C ILE A 134 -6.88 17.16 -11.03
N ILE A 135 -6.49 17.49 -12.27
CA ILE A 135 -5.30 18.31 -12.52
C ILE A 135 -5.51 19.73 -12.00
N THR A 136 -6.67 20.33 -12.28
CA THR A 136 -7.03 21.68 -11.82
C THR A 136 -7.04 21.77 -10.29
N ASP A 137 -7.70 20.83 -9.62
CA ASP A 137 -7.78 20.75 -8.16
C ASP A 137 -6.38 20.66 -7.53
N LYS A 138 -5.53 19.79 -8.09
CA LYS A 138 -4.14 19.65 -7.63
C LYS A 138 -3.35 20.94 -7.81
N LYS A 139 -3.48 21.61 -8.97
CA LYS A 139 -2.80 22.88 -9.23
C LYS A 139 -3.26 23.96 -8.25
N LYS A 140 -4.57 24.08 -8.03
CA LYS A 140 -5.15 25.03 -7.09
C LYS A 140 -4.64 24.81 -5.66
N TYR A 141 -4.62 23.58 -5.20
CA TYR A 141 -4.10 23.25 -3.86
C TYR A 141 -2.61 23.60 -3.70
N VAL A 142 -1.79 23.31 -4.70
CA VAL A 142 -0.36 23.68 -4.66
C VAL A 142 -0.19 25.20 -4.64
N GLU A 143 -0.98 25.93 -5.41
CA GLU A 143 -0.99 27.41 -5.42
C GLU A 143 -1.39 27.98 -4.05
N GLU A 144 -2.44 27.44 -3.44
CA GLU A 144 -2.89 27.83 -2.09
C GLU A 144 -1.82 27.56 -1.02
N LEU A 145 -1.10 26.43 -1.13
CA LEU A 145 0.03 26.15 -0.24
C LEU A 145 1.19 27.11 -0.45
N ALA A 146 1.51 27.44 -1.70
CA ALA A 146 2.59 28.37 -2.04
C ALA A 146 2.30 29.79 -1.53
N THR A 147 1.09 30.29 -1.76
CA THR A 147 0.63 31.60 -1.26
C THR A 147 0.59 31.65 0.27
N THR A 148 0.20 30.55 0.93
CA THR A 148 0.25 30.42 2.39
C THR A 148 1.68 30.46 2.92
N ALA A 149 2.62 29.75 2.26
CA ALA A 149 4.02 29.76 2.64
C ALA A 149 4.64 31.15 2.48
N GLU A 150 4.34 31.85 1.38
CA GLU A 150 4.79 33.22 1.15
C GLU A 150 4.28 34.19 2.24
N LYS A 151 2.99 34.09 2.58
CA LYS A 151 2.39 34.89 3.66
C LYS A 151 3.07 34.61 5.00
N ALA A 152 3.28 33.34 5.35
CA ALA A 152 3.97 32.95 6.58
C ALA A 152 5.41 33.48 6.64
N ALA A 153 6.10 33.55 5.49
CA ALA A 153 7.44 34.13 5.40
C ALA A 153 7.41 35.64 5.71
N ARG A 154 6.46 36.36 5.11
CA ARG A 154 6.28 37.81 5.33
C ARG A 154 5.91 38.14 6.78
N GLU A 155 5.12 37.28 7.43
CA GLU A 155 4.67 37.45 8.81
C GLU A 155 5.70 36.94 9.85
N GLY A 156 6.80 36.31 9.42
CA GLY A 156 7.81 35.73 10.31
C GLY A 156 7.35 34.45 11.03
N SER A 157 6.25 33.82 10.60
CA SER A 157 5.70 32.59 11.18
C SER A 157 6.49 31.36 10.71
N MET A 158 7.68 31.16 11.29
CA MET A 158 8.62 30.11 10.86
C MET A 158 8.04 28.69 10.95
N LYS A 159 7.22 28.42 11.97
CA LYS A 159 6.56 27.12 12.15
C LYS A 159 5.63 26.79 10.99
N GLN A 160 4.76 27.72 10.60
CA GLN A 160 3.83 27.52 9.49
C GLN A 160 4.56 27.41 8.15
N LEU A 161 5.61 28.21 7.94
CA LEU A 161 6.45 28.12 6.75
C LEU A 161 7.12 26.74 6.63
N HIS A 162 7.68 26.22 7.72
CA HIS A 162 8.28 24.88 7.72
C HIS A 162 7.23 23.79 7.44
N ASP A 163 6.07 23.84 8.12
CA ASP A 163 5.02 22.83 7.96
C ASP A 163 4.43 22.82 6.53
N THR A 164 4.22 23.99 5.93
CA THR A 164 3.73 24.12 4.54
C THR A 164 4.79 23.67 3.52
N THR A 165 6.05 24.03 3.72
CA THR A 165 7.17 23.57 2.88
C THR A 165 7.34 22.05 2.96
N LYS A 166 7.16 21.46 4.14
CA LYS A 166 7.16 20.00 4.33
C LYS A 166 5.98 19.33 3.62
N LYS A 167 4.80 19.95 3.59
CA LYS A 167 3.65 19.47 2.80
C LYS A 167 3.91 19.55 1.29
N LEU A 168 4.52 20.63 0.80
CA LEU A 168 4.84 20.84 -0.62
C LEU A 168 5.92 19.86 -1.13
N SER A 169 6.96 19.62 -0.33
CA SER A 169 8.08 18.73 -0.69
C SER A 169 7.71 17.24 -0.69
N GLY A 170 6.59 16.85 -0.09
CA GLY A 170 6.09 15.48 -0.08
C GLY A 170 7.03 14.50 0.64
N LYS A 171 6.98 13.21 0.29
CA LYS A 171 7.95 12.22 0.78
C LYS A 171 9.18 12.27 -0.13
N TYR A 172 10.28 12.84 0.36
CA TYR A 172 11.58 12.72 -0.29
C TYR A 172 11.98 11.23 -0.33
N SER A 173 11.89 10.61 -1.51
CA SER A 173 12.61 9.37 -1.76
C SER A 173 14.04 9.77 -2.04
N LYS A 174 14.98 9.26 -1.24
CA LYS A 174 16.41 9.37 -1.59
C LYS A 174 16.56 8.83 -3.02
N PRO A 175 17.24 9.54 -3.94
CA PRO A 175 17.66 8.90 -5.17
C PRO A 175 18.48 7.66 -4.79
N GLU A 176 18.23 6.55 -5.47
CA GLU A 176 19.03 5.34 -5.31
C GLU A 176 20.49 5.70 -5.57
N ARG A 177 21.40 5.40 -4.62
CA ARG A 177 22.83 5.71 -4.81
C ARG A 177 23.30 4.88 -6.00
N SER A 178 23.60 5.54 -7.11
CA SER A 178 24.19 4.89 -8.27
C SER A 178 25.54 4.27 -7.88
N VAL A 179 25.77 3.03 -8.32
CA VAL A 179 27.07 2.37 -8.20
C VAL A 179 28.08 3.17 -9.03
N LYS A 180 29.23 3.51 -8.45
CA LYS A 180 30.26 4.30 -9.12
C LYS A 180 31.41 3.42 -9.61
N ASP A 181 32.01 3.80 -10.72
CA ASP A 181 33.30 3.25 -11.17
C ASP A 181 34.45 3.66 -10.24
N LYS A 182 35.67 3.23 -10.53
CA LYS A 182 36.86 3.53 -9.70
C LYS A 182 37.21 5.02 -9.73
N GLU A 183 36.80 5.71 -10.79
CA GLU A 183 36.99 7.14 -11.03
C GLU A 183 35.85 7.99 -10.43
N GLY A 184 34.85 7.36 -9.81
CA GLY A 184 33.75 8.00 -9.09
C GLY A 184 32.57 8.44 -9.98
N LYS A 185 32.54 8.08 -11.26
CA LYS A 185 31.42 8.32 -12.18
C LYS A 185 30.31 7.29 -12.00
N PRO A 186 29.04 7.68 -12.16
CA PRO A 186 27.91 6.79 -11.97
C PRO A 186 27.78 5.78 -13.12
N ILE A 187 27.67 4.50 -12.79
CA ILE A 187 27.44 3.39 -13.72
C ILE A 187 25.93 3.17 -13.86
N THR A 188 25.41 3.42 -15.06
CA THR A 188 23.99 3.29 -15.38
C THR A 188 23.62 1.91 -15.96
N GLU A 189 24.60 1.15 -16.47
CA GLU A 189 24.40 -0.13 -17.15
C GLU A 189 24.59 -1.34 -16.21
N ILE A 190 23.65 -2.28 -16.23
CA ILE A 190 23.63 -3.45 -15.33
C ILE A 190 24.85 -4.36 -15.52
N GLN A 191 25.32 -4.55 -16.76
CA GLN A 191 26.51 -5.36 -17.02
C GLN A 191 27.77 -4.72 -16.42
N GLN A 192 27.93 -3.41 -16.59
CA GLN A 192 29.04 -2.66 -16.00
C GLN A 192 28.99 -2.66 -14.47
N GLN A 193 27.79 -2.62 -13.87
CA GLN A 193 27.66 -2.76 -12.41
C GLN A 193 28.13 -4.14 -11.93
N ARG A 194 27.80 -5.22 -12.65
CA ARG A 194 28.30 -6.57 -12.32
C ARG A 194 29.81 -6.66 -12.43
N ASN A 195 30.39 -6.09 -13.48
CA ASN A 195 31.84 -6.05 -13.65
C ASN A 195 32.51 -5.25 -12.52
N ARG A 196 31.91 -4.12 -12.12
CA ARG A 196 32.40 -3.33 -10.97
C ARG A 196 32.37 -4.11 -9.66
N TRP A 197 31.34 -4.96 -9.46
CA TRP A 197 31.27 -5.87 -8.33
C TRP A 197 32.34 -6.95 -8.38
N VAL A 198 32.56 -7.57 -9.54
CA VAL A 198 33.64 -8.57 -9.74
C VAL A 198 35.00 -7.95 -9.42
N GLU A 199 35.30 -6.77 -9.97
CA GLU A 199 36.55 -6.06 -9.69
C GLU A 199 36.72 -5.71 -8.20
N TYR A 200 35.66 -5.25 -7.54
CA TYR A 200 35.70 -4.92 -6.12
C TYR A 200 36.02 -6.16 -5.26
N PHE A 201 35.38 -7.29 -5.58
CA PHE A 201 35.61 -8.53 -4.86
C PHE A 201 36.98 -9.14 -5.16
N GLU A 202 37.46 -9.05 -6.40
CA GLU A 202 38.82 -9.48 -6.74
C GLU A 202 39.89 -8.66 -6.01
N GLU A 203 39.73 -7.33 -5.95
CA GLU A 203 40.66 -6.45 -5.22
C GLU A 203 40.65 -6.73 -3.70
N LEU A 204 39.46 -7.02 -3.14
CA LEU A 204 39.31 -7.30 -1.72
C LEU A 204 39.87 -8.69 -1.34
N LEU A 205 39.57 -9.72 -2.15
CA LEU A 205 39.91 -11.12 -1.84
C LEU A 205 41.34 -11.49 -2.24
N ASN A 206 41.90 -10.82 -3.26
CA ASN A 206 43.24 -11.12 -3.77
C ASN A 206 44.28 -10.04 -3.40
N ARG A 207 44.05 -9.32 -2.29
CA ARG A 207 45.00 -8.31 -1.81
C ARG A 207 46.36 -8.99 -1.52
N PRO A 208 47.46 -8.59 -2.18
CA PRO A 208 48.77 -9.14 -1.86
C PRO A 208 49.15 -8.80 -0.42
N ALA A 209 49.90 -9.70 0.23
CA ALA A 209 50.43 -9.45 1.56
C ALA A 209 51.18 -8.11 1.57
N PRO A 210 50.92 -7.23 2.55
CA PRO A 210 51.59 -5.94 2.60
C PRO A 210 53.10 -6.16 2.62
N MET A 211 53.81 -5.45 1.74
CA MET A 211 55.24 -5.64 1.47
C MET A 211 56.10 -5.32 2.70
N ASN A 212 55.57 -4.50 3.62
CA ASN A 212 56.08 -4.35 4.97
C ASN A 212 55.14 -5.12 5.90
N PRO A 213 55.63 -6.12 6.66
CA PRO A 213 54.84 -6.65 7.76
C PRO A 213 54.50 -5.46 8.68
N PRO A 214 53.24 -5.34 9.15
CA PRO A 214 52.92 -4.36 10.18
C PRO A 214 53.88 -4.59 11.35
N ASP A 215 54.58 -3.55 11.79
CA ASP A 215 55.37 -3.59 13.01
C ASP A 215 54.39 -3.65 14.19
N ILE A 216 53.97 -4.87 14.52
CA ILE A 216 53.14 -5.14 15.67
C ILE A 216 54.10 -5.20 16.85
N GLU A 217 54.29 -4.07 17.53
CA GLU A 217 54.94 -4.07 18.84
C GLU A 217 54.24 -5.14 19.70
N ALA A 218 54.99 -6.13 20.16
CA ALA A 218 54.46 -7.16 21.03
C ALA A 218 53.85 -6.47 22.25
N ALA A 219 52.56 -6.71 22.51
CA ALA A 219 51.90 -6.12 23.66
C ALA A 219 52.67 -6.52 24.93
N HIS A 220 53.39 -5.57 25.52
CA HIS A 220 54.28 -5.80 26.67
C HIS A 220 53.54 -5.94 28.00
N THR A 221 52.21 -5.95 27.98
CA THR A 221 51.38 -6.10 29.16
C THR A 221 50.17 -6.94 28.82
N ASP A 222 50.09 -8.11 29.46
CA ASP A 222 48.82 -8.78 29.69
C ASP A 222 47.94 -7.78 30.43
N ILE A 223 46.89 -7.27 29.76
CA ILE A 223 45.85 -6.52 30.44
C ILE A 223 45.32 -7.45 31.52
N PRO A 224 45.32 -7.07 32.81
CA PRO A 224 44.74 -7.90 33.85
C PRO A 224 43.25 -8.01 33.59
N ILE A 225 42.86 -9.05 32.86
CA ILE A 225 41.48 -9.43 32.64
C ILE A 225 41.07 -10.12 33.93
N ASP A 226 40.15 -9.49 34.65
CA ASP A 226 39.51 -10.13 35.78
C ASP A 226 38.68 -11.31 35.25
N VAL A 227 39.16 -12.52 35.51
CA VAL A 227 38.50 -13.78 35.13
C VAL A 227 37.47 -14.22 36.17
N ASN A 228 37.26 -13.44 37.23
CA ASN A 228 36.23 -13.74 38.21
C ASN A 228 34.83 -13.56 37.62
N PRO A 229 33.86 -14.39 38.06
CA PRO A 229 32.48 -14.23 37.63
C PRO A 229 31.95 -12.84 38.02
N PRO A 230 31.28 -12.14 37.10
CA PRO A 230 30.80 -10.78 37.34
C PRO A 230 29.85 -10.75 38.53
N THR A 231 30.00 -9.72 39.36
CA THR A 231 29.13 -9.53 40.52
C THR A 231 27.73 -9.13 40.08
N LYS A 232 26.73 -9.44 40.91
CA LYS A 232 25.31 -9.14 40.65
C LYS A 232 25.08 -7.65 40.33
N GLU A 233 25.89 -6.77 40.91
CA GLU A 233 25.71 -5.33 40.79
C GLU A 233 26.28 -4.79 39.47
N GLU A 234 27.37 -5.39 38.96
CA GLU A 234 27.92 -5.10 37.63
C GLU A 234 26.94 -5.51 36.53
N ILE A 235 26.28 -6.66 36.69
CA ILE A 235 25.22 -7.12 35.77
C ILE A 235 24.05 -6.14 35.78
N ARG A 236 23.63 -5.66 36.97
CA ARG A 236 22.55 -4.67 37.10
C ARG A 236 22.89 -3.35 36.40
N MET A 237 24.07 -2.80 36.63
CA MET A 237 24.49 -1.54 36.00
C MET A 237 24.59 -1.67 34.47
N ALA A 238 25.09 -2.79 33.95
CA ALA A 238 25.16 -3.02 32.51
C ALA A 238 23.77 -3.08 31.86
N THR A 239 22.79 -3.72 32.52
CA THR A 239 21.39 -3.74 32.04
C THR A 239 20.72 -2.37 32.10
N GLU A 240 21.00 -1.56 33.12
CA GLU A 240 20.48 -0.19 33.21
C GLU A 240 21.05 0.69 32.07
N LEU A 241 22.36 0.61 31.80
CA LEU A 241 23.00 1.36 30.72
C LEU A 241 22.45 1.00 29.33
N GLN A 242 22.11 -0.26 29.07
CA GLN A 242 21.45 -0.67 27.83
C GLN A 242 20.03 -0.10 27.68
N HIS A 243 19.32 0.06 28.80
CA HIS A 243 17.94 0.56 28.80
C HIS A 243 17.87 2.06 28.48
N TYR A 244 18.88 2.85 28.87
CA TYR A 244 19.00 4.26 28.50
C TYR A 244 19.40 4.49 27.04
N GLY A 245 20.07 3.53 26.39
CA GLY A 245 20.42 3.61 24.96
C GLY A 245 19.25 3.37 24.00
N SER A 246 18.11 2.87 24.48
CA SER A 246 16.97 2.47 23.63
C SER A 246 15.70 3.31 23.84
N SER A 247 15.69 4.28 24.76
CA SER A 247 14.50 5.13 25.00
C SER A 247 14.67 6.49 24.34
N SER A 248 13.94 6.69 23.24
CA SER A 248 13.68 8.00 22.66
C SER A 248 13.15 8.97 23.72
N ASN A 249 13.81 10.13 23.82
CA ASN A 249 13.52 11.31 24.66
C ASN A 249 14.22 11.35 26.02
N ASN A 250 15.29 12.14 26.12
CA ASN A 250 15.38 13.27 27.06
C ASN A 250 16.52 14.22 26.67
N GLN A 251 16.22 15.52 26.66
CA GLN A 251 17.22 16.58 26.77
C GLN A 251 17.87 16.47 28.15
N LEU A 252 19.20 16.46 28.22
CA LEU A 252 19.97 17.03 29.33
C LEU A 252 21.43 17.20 28.90
N SER A 253 21.87 18.45 28.98
CA SER A 253 23.24 18.94 28.88
C SER A 253 24.16 18.27 29.90
N GLY A 254 25.35 17.86 29.45
CA GLY A 254 26.42 17.42 30.35
C GLY A 254 27.53 16.75 29.58
N THR A 255 28.59 17.49 29.29
CA THR A 255 29.86 17.00 28.74
C THR A 255 30.45 15.91 29.62
N HIS A 256 30.46 14.66 29.14
CA HIS A 256 31.44 13.66 29.54
C HIS A 256 31.86 12.85 28.31
N HIS A 257 33.12 13.00 27.94
CA HIS A 257 33.77 12.16 26.95
C HIS A 257 33.99 10.78 27.59
N TYR A 258 33.28 9.76 27.11
CA TYR A 258 33.65 8.37 27.31
C TYR A 258 33.87 7.73 25.94
N THR A 259 35.12 7.38 25.68
CA THR A 259 35.59 6.65 24.51
C THR A 259 34.97 5.26 24.50
N SER A 260 34.13 5.01 23.49
CA SER A 260 33.47 3.72 23.27
C SER A 260 34.50 2.70 22.78
N THR A 261 34.96 1.82 23.67
CA THR A 261 35.80 0.66 23.31
C THR A 261 34.86 -0.47 22.96
N SER A 262 34.81 -0.84 21.68
CA SER A 262 33.98 -1.94 21.18
C SER A 262 34.62 -3.28 21.52
N LEU A 263 33.96 -4.06 22.38
CA LEU A 263 34.31 -5.46 22.65
C LEU A 263 33.78 -6.35 21.52
N ILE A 264 34.68 -6.81 20.65
CA ILE A 264 34.42 -7.85 19.65
C ILE A 264 34.65 -9.21 20.32
N VAL A 265 33.57 -9.94 20.60
CA VAL A 265 33.63 -11.34 21.05
C VAL A 265 33.92 -12.22 19.83
N LYS A 266 35.17 -12.68 19.69
CA LYS A 266 35.54 -13.78 18.78
C LYS A 266 35.34 -15.12 19.47
N LYS A 267 34.23 -15.78 19.14
CA LYS A 267 33.96 -17.19 19.43
C LYS A 267 35.01 -18.03 18.70
N HIS A 268 35.88 -18.72 19.44
CA HIS A 268 36.68 -19.82 18.89
C HIS A 268 36.04 -21.13 19.35
N SER A 269 35.45 -21.84 18.40
CA SER A 269 35.19 -23.27 18.51
C SER A 269 36.47 -24.00 18.11
N THR A 270 36.97 -24.89 18.95
CA THR A 270 37.80 -26.01 18.51
C THR A 270 37.32 -27.28 19.20
N VAL A 271 37.33 -28.32 18.39
CA VAL A 271 37.00 -29.73 18.62
C VAL A 271 37.71 -30.29 19.85
#